data_AF-A0A9D2HG07-F1
#
_entry.id   AF-A0A9D2HG07-F1
#
_cell.length_a   1.000
_cell.length_b   1.000
_cell.length_c   1.000
_cell.angle_alpha   90.00
_cell.angle_beta   90.00
_cell.angle_gamma   90.00
#
_symmetry.space_group_name_H-M   'P 1'
#
loop_
_entity.id
_entity.type
_entity.pdbx_description
1 polymer ?
#
loop_
_entity_poly.entity_id
_entity_poly.type
_entity_poly.pdbx_seq_one_letter_code
_entity_poly.pdbx_strand_id
1 'polypeptide(L)'
;MENKMFCYQCQETAGCAGCTQSGVCGKRPDVAAMQDLLVYVTKGISAVAVRLRSEGQPVPFRINHLVTLNLFTTITNANFDKEAIISRIRETLDEKEKLLSLLKDPAGLPPAALWNEEESHFPAKAAVIGVLSTENEDIRSLRELITYGLKGLSAYSKHANALLEEDGEIDAFLQKALAATLDDSLTADNLVALVMETGKYGVAGMALLDRANTKAYGDPEITKVDIGVRNNPGILISGHDLKDLEMLLEQTKGTGVDVYTHSEMLPAHYYPKFKQYPHFAGNYGNAWWKQKEEFESFNGPILMTTNCIVPPKDSYKDRLYTTGAAGYPGCKHIGGGIGEEKDFSEIISHAKRCAPPVEIERGQIIGGFAHAQVLALADQIVDAVKTGAIKKFVVMAGCDGRARSREYYRDFAMALPKDTVILTAGCAKYKYNKLDLGCIGGIPRVLDAGQCNDSYSLAVIALKLKEVFGLDDINQLPIIYNIAWYEQKAVIVLLALLYLGVKNIHLGPTLPAFLSPNVAKLLVENFGISGIGTVEDDIRLFFGEENR
;
A
#
# COMPACT_ATOMS: atom_id res chain seq x y z
N MET A 1 -21.96 8.81 -24.05
CA MET A 1 -22.49 7.63 -23.33
C MET A 1 -22.61 8.03 -21.87
N GLU A 2 -23.67 7.61 -21.19
CA GLU A 2 -23.84 7.83 -19.76
C GLU A 2 -22.79 7.01 -18.97
N ASN A 3 -22.26 7.58 -17.89
CA ASN A 3 -21.25 6.91 -17.04
C ASN A 3 -21.96 5.89 -16.14
N LYS A 4 -21.54 4.62 -16.17
CA LYS A 4 -22.06 3.57 -15.28
C LYS A 4 -21.38 3.57 -13.90
N MET A 5 -20.19 4.14 -13.85
CA MET A 5 -19.38 4.35 -12.65
C MET A 5 -18.43 5.53 -12.90
N PHE A 6 -17.71 5.97 -11.88
CA PHE A 6 -16.52 6.81 -12.06
C PHE A 6 -15.48 6.46 -11.00
N CYS A 7 -14.29 6.02 -11.44
CA CYS A 7 -13.21 5.70 -10.52
C CYS A 7 -11.86 5.99 -11.17
N TYR A 8 -11.03 6.80 -10.50
CA TYR A 8 -9.71 7.20 -11.00
C TYR A 8 -8.57 7.05 -9.98
N GLN A 9 -8.79 6.29 -8.90
CA GLN A 9 -7.87 6.23 -7.76
C GLN A 9 -6.54 5.52 -8.02
N CYS A 10 -6.39 4.79 -9.13
CA CYS A 10 -5.17 4.02 -9.45
C CYS A 10 -4.54 4.47 -10.77
N GLN A 11 -3.23 4.22 -10.90
CA GLN A 11 -2.43 4.64 -12.05
C GLN A 11 -2.94 4.08 -13.39
N GLU A 12 -3.55 2.88 -13.40
CA GLU A 12 -4.09 2.25 -14.61
C GLU A 12 -5.51 2.68 -14.96
N THR A 13 -6.02 3.77 -14.39
CA THR A 13 -7.35 4.26 -14.74
C THR A 13 -7.46 4.54 -16.25
N ALA A 14 -8.63 4.25 -16.83
CA ALA A 14 -8.83 4.32 -18.27
C ALA A 14 -8.50 5.72 -18.82
N GLY A 15 -7.65 5.76 -19.85
CA GLY A 15 -7.22 6.99 -20.51
C GLY A 15 -6.46 7.98 -19.61
N CYS A 16 -5.96 7.54 -18.44
CA CYS A 16 -5.42 8.44 -17.41
C CYS A 16 -6.43 9.55 -17.00
N ALA A 17 -7.73 9.24 -17.05
CA ALA A 17 -8.81 10.17 -16.73
C ALA A 17 -9.82 9.57 -15.74
N GLY A 18 -10.36 8.38 -16.04
CA GLY A 18 -11.40 7.77 -15.20
C GLY A 18 -12.02 6.52 -15.84
N CYS A 19 -12.19 5.47 -15.04
CA CYS A 19 -12.95 4.29 -15.46
C CYS A 19 -14.45 4.58 -15.38
N THR A 20 -15.16 4.63 -16.52
CA THR A 20 -16.57 5.03 -16.59
C THR A 20 -17.57 3.91 -16.92
N GLN A 21 -17.09 2.80 -17.50
CA GLN A 21 -17.91 1.66 -17.91
C GLN A 21 -17.60 0.40 -17.12
N SER A 22 -16.32 0.15 -16.86
CA SER A 22 -15.78 -0.89 -15.98
C SER A 22 -14.37 -0.47 -15.57
N GLY A 23 -13.90 -0.91 -14.41
CA GLY A 23 -12.52 -0.71 -13.99
C GLY A 23 -11.56 -1.54 -14.85
N VAL A 24 -10.42 -0.97 -15.23
CA VAL A 24 -9.30 -1.72 -15.86
C VAL A 24 -8.82 -2.86 -14.95
N CYS A 25 -8.96 -2.70 -13.63
CA CYS A 25 -8.71 -3.73 -12.64
C CYS A 25 -9.73 -4.88 -12.62
N GLY A 26 -10.82 -4.80 -13.39
CA GLY A 26 -11.94 -5.75 -13.36
C GLY A 26 -13.06 -5.40 -12.37
N LYS A 27 -12.98 -4.27 -11.68
CA LYS A 27 -14.06 -3.79 -10.79
C LYS A 27 -15.28 -3.42 -11.63
N ARG A 28 -16.39 -4.12 -11.41
CA ARG A 28 -17.67 -3.88 -12.08
C ARG A 28 -18.38 -2.63 -11.51
N PRO A 29 -19.29 -2.00 -12.28
CA PRO A 29 -20.01 -0.81 -11.81
C PRO A 29 -20.81 -1.00 -10.52
N ASP A 30 -21.45 -2.15 -10.34
CA ASP A 30 -22.21 -2.49 -9.12
C ASP A 30 -21.31 -2.51 -7.87
N VAL A 31 -20.12 -3.10 -7.99
CA VAL A 31 -19.11 -3.11 -6.92
C VAL A 31 -18.56 -1.71 -6.68
N ALA A 32 -18.29 -0.94 -7.75
CA ALA A 32 -17.81 0.44 -7.63
C ALA A 32 -18.81 1.32 -6.87
N ALA A 33 -20.10 1.24 -7.21
CA ALA A 33 -21.17 1.96 -6.55
C ALA A 33 -21.24 1.64 -5.04
N MET A 34 -21.10 0.37 -4.66
CA MET A 34 -21.09 0.00 -3.24
C MET A 34 -19.82 0.46 -2.51
N GLN A 35 -18.67 0.52 -3.18
CA GLN A 35 -17.48 1.12 -2.58
C GLN A 35 -17.62 2.63 -2.37
N ASP A 36 -18.23 3.34 -3.32
CA ASP A 36 -18.53 4.78 -3.17
C ASP A 36 -19.47 5.00 -1.98
N LEU A 37 -20.51 4.19 -1.86
CA LEU A 37 -21.44 4.25 -0.73
C LEU A 37 -20.75 3.93 0.60
N LEU A 38 -19.89 2.90 0.65
CA LEU A 38 -19.11 2.56 1.84
C LEU A 38 -18.22 3.71 2.29
N VAL A 39 -17.54 4.39 1.36
CA VAL A 39 -16.75 5.59 1.66
C VAL A 39 -17.65 6.70 2.20
N TYR A 40 -18.81 6.93 1.58
CA TYR A 40 -19.75 7.97 2.01
C TYR A 40 -20.28 7.76 3.42
N VAL A 41 -20.76 6.56 3.76
CA VAL A 41 -21.23 6.27 5.14
C VAL A 41 -20.07 6.28 6.15
N THR A 42 -18.85 5.96 5.72
CA THR A 42 -17.63 6.06 6.54
C THR A 42 -17.26 7.51 6.84
N LYS A 43 -17.41 8.43 5.87
CA LYS A 43 -17.30 9.88 6.11
C LYS A 43 -18.39 10.36 7.07
N GLY A 44 -19.60 9.82 6.95
CA GLY A 44 -20.73 10.08 7.84
C GLY A 44 -20.46 9.70 9.31
N ILE A 45 -20.10 8.45 9.59
CA ILE A 45 -19.77 8.01 10.96
C ILE A 45 -18.56 8.75 11.52
N SER A 46 -17.60 9.12 10.67
CA SER A 46 -16.44 9.93 11.07
C SER A 46 -16.84 11.33 11.52
N ALA A 47 -17.80 11.99 10.85
CA ALA A 47 -18.31 13.28 11.28
C ALA A 47 -19.01 13.20 12.65
N VAL A 48 -19.75 12.12 12.92
CA VAL A 48 -20.36 11.86 14.23
C VAL A 48 -19.28 11.66 15.30
N ALA A 49 -18.25 10.85 15.01
CA ALA A 49 -17.14 10.62 15.93
C ALA A 49 -16.35 11.90 16.25
N VAL A 50 -16.16 12.79 15.26
CA VAL A 50 -15.53 14.10 15.46
C VAL A 50 -16.38 14.99 16.37
N ARG A 51 -17.71 15.03 16.15
CA ARG A 51 -18.63 15.77 17.02
C ARG A 51 -18.60 15.24 18.45
N LEU A 52 -18.65 13.93 18.65
CA LEU A 52 -18.54 13.31 19.99
C LEU A 52 -17.27 13.76 20.73
N ARG A 53 -16.11 13.71 20.06
CA ARG A 53 -14.86 14.20 20.66
C ARG A 53 -14.93 15.68 21.02
N SER A 54 -15.56 16.52 20.18
CA SER A 54 -15.75 17.95 20.48
C SER A 54 -16.67 18.22 21.67
N GLU A 55 -17.59 17.28 21.97
CA GLU A 55 -18.47 17.33 23.15
C GLU A 55 -17.84 16.72 24.41
N GLY A 56 -16.58 16.26 24.32
CA GLY A 56 -15.86 15.57 25.39
C GLY A 56 -16.31 14.12 25.61
N GLN A 57 -17.02 13.52 24.65
CA GLN A 57 -17.46 12.13 24.72
C GLN A 57 -16.43 11.18 24.10
N PRO A 58 -16.20 10.00 24.69
CA PRO A 58 -15.29 9.01 24.13
C PRO A 58 -15.88 8.38 22.86
N VAL A 59 -15.02 8.08 21.89
CA VAL A 59 -15.37 7.27 20.72
C VAL A 59 -14.89 5.85 20.97
N PRO A 60 -15.76 4.82 20.92
CA PRO A 60 -15.36 3.44 21.15
C PRO A 60 -14.31 2.99 20.13
N PHE A 61 -13.30 2.26 20.59
CA PHE A 61 -12.17 1.89 19.76
C PHE A 61 -12.54 1.01 18.54
N ARG A 62 -13.58 0.17 18.66
CA ARG A 62 -14.15 -0.59 17.53
C ARG A 62 -14.55 0.30 16.33
N ILE A 63 -14.90 1.56 16.57
CA ILE A 63 -15.25 2.53 15.50
C ILE A 63 -14.01 2.89 14.70
N ASN A 64 -12.85 3.01 15.34
CA ASN A 64 -11.59 3.28 14.68
C ASN A 64 -11.24 2.13 13.72
N HIS A 65 -11.33 0.89 14.19
CA HIS A 65 -11.15 -0.32 13.37
C HIS A 65 -12.14 -0.43 12.22
N LEU A 66 -13.41 -0.10 12.47
CA LEU A 66 -14.44 -0.10 11.45
C LEU A 66 -14.09 0.88 10.31
N VAL A 67 -13.67 2.10 10.66
CA VAL A 67 -13.25 3.13 9.70
C VAL A 67 -12.02 2.68 8.90
N THR A 68 -10.97 2.17 9.56
CA THR A 68 -9.74 1.75 8.87
C THR A 68 -10.02 0.58 7.91
N LEU A 69 -10.79 -0.42 8.35
CA LEU A 69 -11.13 -1.58 7.53
C LEU A 69 -12.10 -1.22 6.39
N ASN A 70 -13.03 -0.27 6.59
CA ASN A 70 -13.87 0.25 5.51
C ASN A 70 -13.02 0.86 4.39
N LEU A 71 -12.11 1.76 4.74
CA LEU A 71 -11.25 2.42 3.76
C LEU A 71 -10.34 1.40 3.04
N PHE A 72 -9.74 0.46 3.78
CA PHE A 72 -8.90 -0.58 3.19
C PHE A 72 -9.67 -1.48 2.21
N THR A 73 -10.91 -1.85 2.54
CA THR A 73 -11.79 -2.65 1.65
C THR A 73 -11.98 -1.98 0.27
N THR A 74 -11.88 -0.65 0.20
CA THR A 74 -12.04 0.13 -1.05
C THR A 74 -10.72 0.48 -1.76
N ILE A 75 -9.58 -0.01 -1.26
CA ILE A 75 -8.29 0.07 -1.97
C ILE A 75 -8.37 -0.74 -3.27
N THR A 76 -7.62 -0.29 -4.26
CA THR A 76 -7.51 -0.97 -5.56
C THR A 76 -7.06 -2.41 -5.36
N ASN A 77 -7.81 -3.35 -5.96
CA ASN A 77 -7.56 -4.78 -5.86
C ASN A 77 -7.69 -5.37 -4.45
N ALA A 78 -8.37 -4.71 -3.51
CA ALA A 78 -8.63 -5.25 -2.17
C ALA A 78 -9.86 -6.18 -2.19
N ASN A 79 -11.04 -5.63 -2.49
CA ASN A 79 -12.29 -6.39 -2.38
C ASN A 79 -13.20 -6.19 -3.60
N PHE A 80 -13.62 -7.30 -4.21
CA PHE A 80 -14.56 -7.36 -5.33
C PHE A 80 -15.88 -8.03 -4.95
N ASP A 81 -16.02 -8.49 -3.71
CA ASP A 81 -17.22 -9.14 -3.20
C ASP A 81 -18.24 -8.08 -2.78
N LYS A 82 -19.27 -7.92 -3.62
CA LYS A 82 -20.34 -6.94 -3.41
C LYS A 82 -21.09 -7.20 -2.10
N GLU A 83 -21.35 -8.46 -1.76
CA GLU A 83 -22.14 -8.82 -0.57
C GLU A 83 -21.33 -8.53 0.71
N ALA A 84 -20.02 -8.79 0.68
CA ALA A 84 -19.13 -8.40 1.77
C ALA A 84 -19.12 -6.87 1.98
N ILE A 85 -19.06 -6.10 0.89
CA ILE A 85 -19.10 -4.63 0.95
C ILE A 85 -20.45 -4.12 1.49
N ILE A 86 -21.57 -4.71 1.06
CA ILE A 86 -22.92 -4.40 1.56
C ILE A 86 -23.02 -4.69 3.06
N SER A 87 -22.47 -5.82 3.53
CA SER A 87 -22.43 -6.13 4.96
C SER A 87 -21.71 -5.05 5.77
N ARG A 88 -20.59 -4.51 5.25
CA ARG A 88 -19.87 -3.41 5.90
C ARG A 88 -20.65 -2.10 5.91
N ILE A 89 -21.41 -1.80 4.85
CA ILE A 89 -22.27 -0.62 4.80
C ILE A 89 -23.31 -0.71 5.92
N ARG A 90 -23.99 -1.85 6.06
CA ARG A 90 -24.99 -2.10 7.12
C ARG A 90 -24.39 -1.91 8.51
N GLU A 91 -23.26 -2.58 8.79
CA GLU A 91 -22.54 -2.43 10.07
C GLU A 91 -22.18 -0.97 10.38
N THR A 92 -21.75 -0.23 9.35
CA THR A 92 -21.40 1.19 9.49
C THR A 92 -22.60 2.07 9.78
N LEU A 93 -23.75 1.81 9.14
CA LEU A 93 -25.00 2.51 9.42
C LEU A 93 -25.49 2.21 10.85
N ASP A 94 -25.45 0.95 11.27
CA ASP A 94 -25.87 0.54 12.61
C ASP A 94 -25.01 1.17 13.71
N GLU A 95 -23.68 1.16 13.58
CA GLU A 95 -22.80 1.83 14.53
C GLU A 95 -22.95 3.35 14.49
N LYS A 96 -23.19 3.94 13.31
CA LYS A 96 -23.45 5.38 13.18
C LYS A 96 -24.69 5.81 13.96
N GLU A 97 -25.80 5.07 13.88
CA GLU A 97 -27.01 5.37 14.66
C GLU A 97 -26.76 5.29 16.17
N LYS A 98 -26.01 4.27 16.61
CA LYS A 98 -25.60 4.16 18.02
C LYS A 98 -24.81 5.39 18.46
N LEU A 99 -23.86 5.86 17.66
CA LEU A 99 -23.08 7.07 17.99
C LEU A 99 -23.91 8.35 17.94
N LEU A 100 -24.84 8.48 16.98
CA LEU A 100 -25.75 9.63 16.91
C LEU A 100 -26.59 9.77 18.17
N SER A 101 -27.07 8.65 18.73
CA SER A 101 -27.86 8.67 19.96
C SER A 101 -27.11 9.19 21.20
N LEU A 102 -25.77 9.24 21.14
CA LEU A 102 -24.91 9.75 22.21
C LEU A 102 -24.64 11.26 22.10
N LEU A 103 -24.99 11.88 20.97
CA LEU A 103 -24.78 13.32 20.76
C LEU A 103 -25.78 14.16 21.57
N LYS A 104 -25.30 15.30 22.09
CA LYS A 104 -26.17 16.31 22.68
C LYS A 104 -26.92 17.10 21.61
N ASP A 105 -26.26 17.40 20.49
CA ASP A 105 -26.85 18.15 19.38
C ASP A 105 -26.35 17.65 18.01
N PRO A 106 -27.24 17.10 17.16
CA PRO A 106 -26.90 16.67 15.81
C PRO A 106 -26.85 17.83 14.79
N ALA A 107 -27.14 19.08 15.19
CA ALA A 107 -27.15 20.21 14.28
C ALA A 107 -25.79 20.45 13.59
N GLY A 108 -25.85 20.80 12.30
CA GLY A 108 -24.67 21.06 11.48
C GLY A 108 -23.88 19.82 11.05
N LEU A 109 -24.35 18.61 11.35
CA LEU A 109 -23.77 17.39 10.77
C LEU A 109 -24.03 17.31 9.26
N PRO A 110 -23.08 16.77 8.47
CA PRO A 110 -23.25 16.62 7.03
C PRO A 110 -24.35 15.61 6.71
N PRO A 111 -25.00 15.68 5.52
CA PRO A 111 -26.04 14.73 5.13
C PRO A 111 -25.62 13.25 5.23
N ALA A 112 -24.34 12.94 5.03
CA ALA A 112 -23.81 11.58 5.18
C ALA A 112 -23.94 11.03 6.60
N ALA A 113 -23.85 11.89 7.62
CA ALA A 113 -24.01 11.49 9.01
C ALA A 113 -25.47 11.14 9.34
N LEU A 114 -26.43 11.79 8.67
CA LEU A 114 -27.87 11.61 8.94
C LEU A 114 -28.54 10.60 8.01
N TRP A 115 -27.90 10.24 6.89
CA TRP A 115 -28.46 9.27 5.95
C TRP A 115 -28.44 7.85 6.53
N ASN A 116 -29.58 7.17 6.48
CA ASN A 116 -29.75 5.77 6.81
C ASN A 116 -31.01 5.23 6.12
N GLU A 117 -30.86 4.37 5.14
CA GLU A 117 -31.96 3.77 4.38
C GLU A 117 -31.73 2.27 4.19
N GLU A 118 -32.77 1.55 3.79
CA GLU A 118 -32.66 0.12 3.49
C GLU A 118 -31.88 -0.16 2.19
N GLU A 119 -31.35 -1.37 2.07
CA GLU A 119 -30.45 -1.77 0.98
C GLU A 119 -31.02 -1.53 -0.43
N SER A 120 -32.34 -1.63 -0.60
CA SER A 120 -33.00 -1.36 -1.88
C SER A 120 -32.71 0.05 -2.42
N HIS A 121 -32.35 1.00 -1.55
CA HIS A 121 -32.01 2.38 -1.90
C HIS A 121 -30.51 2.61 -2.11
N PHE A 122 -29.64 1.64 -1.76
CA PHE A 122 -28.20 1.79 -1.87
C PHE A 122 -27.73 2.14 -3.29
N PRO A 123 -28.23 1.49 -4.37
CA PRO A 123 -27.83 1.85 -5.73
C PRO A 123 -28.21 3.29 -6.11
N ALA A 124 -29.40 3.74 -5.70
CA ALA A 124 -29.87 5.10 -5.98
C ALA A 124 -29.03 6.15 -5.25
N LYS A 125 -28.68 5.88 -3.98
CA LYS A 125 -27.80 6.76 -3.21
C LYS A 125 -26.41 6.82 -3.83
N ALA A 126 -25.82 5.67 -4.18
CA ALA A 126 -24.48 5.57 -4.76
C ALA A 126 -24.33 6.37 -6.06
N ALA A 127 -25.38 6.48 -6.86
CA ALA A 127 -25.37 7.21 -8.13
C ALA A 127 -25.12 8.73 -7.98
N VAL A 128 -25.35 9.32 -6.81
CA VAL A 128 -25.28 10.78 -6.59
C VAL A 128 -24.20 11.22 -5.59
N ILE A 129 -23.46 10.29 -4.98
CA ILE A 129 -22.46 10.56 -3.93
C ILE A 129 -21.02 10.21 -4.30
N GLY A 130 -20.80 9.71 -5.53
CA GLY A 130 -19.47 9.34 -6.02
C GLY A 130 -18.58 10.56 -6.28
N VAL A 131 -17.37 10.31 -6.78
CA VAL A 131 -16.32 11.33 -7.01
C VAL A 131 -16.82 12.59 -7.74
N LEU A 132 -17.69 12.42 -8.73
CA LEU A 132 -18.21 13.53 -9.55
C LEU A 132 -19.27 14.39 -8.84
N SER A 133 -19.67 14.06 -7.60
CA SER A 133 -20.59 14.88 -6.81
C SER A 133 -19.96 16.21 -6.37
N THR A 134 -18.63 16.31 -6.35
CA THR A 134 -17.93 17.58 -6.19
C THR A 134 -17.71 18.18 -7.57
N GLU A 135 -18.42 19.26 -7.91
CA GLU A 135 -18.40 19.86 -9.27
C GLU A 135 -17.07 20.55 -9.59
N ASN A 136 -16.57 21.38 -8.65
CA ASN A 136 -15.30 22.11 -8.82
C ASN A 136 -14.13 21.10 -8.88
N GLU A 137 -13.38 21.14 -9.98
CA GLU A 137 -12.33 20.17 -10.27
C GLU A 137 -11.15 20.24 -9.28
N ASP A 138 -10.76 21.43 -8.82
CA ASP A 138 -9.65 21.60 -7.88
C ASP A 138 -10.04 21.12 -6.48
N ILE A 139 -11.25 21.45 -6.03
CA ILE A 139 -11.79 20.96 -4.76
C ILE A 139 -11.95 19.43 -4.80
N ARG A 140 -12.47 18.89 -5.92
CA ARG A 140 -12.58 17.44 -6.14
C ARG A 140 -11.20 16.77 -6.11
N SER A 141 -10.23 17.34 -6.81
CA SER A 141 -8.85 16.84 -6.85
C SER A 141 -8.23 16.74 -5.47
N LEU A 142 -8.34 17.80 -4.65
CA LEU A 142 -7.79 17.82 -3.30
C LEU A 142 -8.54 16.86 -2.35
N ARG A 143 -9.87 16.82 -2.40
CA ARG A 143 -10.69 15.88 -1.59
C ARG A 143 -10.36 14.43 -1.89
N GLU A 144 -10.18 14.09 -3.16
CA GLU A 144 -9.84 12.72 -3.57
C GLU A 144 -8.37 12.39 -3.28
N LEU A 145 -7.43 13.33 -3.45
CA LEU A 145 -6.03 13.17 -3.00
C LEU A 145 -5.96 12.86 -1.51
N ILE A 146 -6.69 13.60 -0.67
CA ILE A 146 -6.82 13.35 0.76
C ILE A 146 -7.43 11.97 0.99
N THR A 147 -8.61 11.68 0.41
CA THR A 147 -9.31 10.41 0.60
C THR A 147 -8.42 9.21 0.24
N TYR A 148 -7.64 9.29 -0.84
CA TYR A 148 -6.72 8.23 -1.26
C TYR A 148 -5.50 8.11 -0.34
N GLY A 149 -4.95 9.23 0.15
CA GLY A 149 -3.96 9.21 1.22
C GLY A 149 -4.48 8.53 2.49
N LEU A 150 -5.70 8.86 2.93
CA LEU A 150 -6.33 8.27 4.12
C LEU A 150 -6.61 6.77 3.95
N LYS A 151 -6.94 6.30 2.73
CA LYS A 151 -7.01 4.86 2.44
C LYS A 151 -5.66 4.17 2.66
N GLY A 152 -4.58 4.73 2.11
CA GLY A 152 -3.23 4.23 2.32
C GLY A 152 -2.83 4.19 3.81
N LEU A 153 -3.09 5.29 4.54
CA LEU A 153 -2.85 5.37 5.98
C LEU A 153 -3.64 4.31 6.75
N SER A 154 -4.92 4.13 6.42
CA SER A 154 -5.79 3.14 7.07
C SER A 154 -5.28 1.71 6.91
N ALA A 155 -4.67 1.38 5.76
CA ALA A 155 -4.06 0.07 5.56
C ALA A 155 -2.90 -0.16 6.52
N TYR A 156 -2.02 0.83 6.70
CA TYR A 156 -0.89 0.72 7.63
C TYR A 156 -1.36 0.68 9.09
N SER A 157 -2.31 1.53 9.48
CA SER A 157 -2.91 1.48 10.82
C SER A 157 -3.56 0.12 11.10
N LYS A 158 -4.32 -0.45 10.15
CA LYS A 158 -4.93 -1.78 10.31
C LYS A 158 -3.89 -2.87 10.57
N HIS A 159 -2.73 -2.82 9.91
CA HIS A 159 -1.67 -3.80 10.13
C HIS A 159 -1.02 -3.65 11.51
N ALA A 160 -0.83 -2.42 11.99
CA ALA A 160 -0.39 -2.19 13.36
C ALA A 160 -1.43 -2.70 14.36
N ASN A 161 -2.73 -2.47 14.10
CA ASN A 161 -3.79 -2.96 14.96
C ASN A 161 -3.84 -4.49 15.03
N ALA A 162 -3.54 -5.20 13.93
CA ALA A 162 -3.43 -6.67 13.93
C ALA A 162 -2.33 -7.18 14.89
N LEU A 163 -1.37 -6.32 15.24
CA LEU A 163 -0.31 -6.55 16.22
C LEU A 163 -0.59 -5.91 17.59
N LEU A 164 -1.84 -5.46 17.82
CA LEU A 164 -2.29 -4.80 19.05
C LEU A 164 -1.55 -3.49 19.35
N GLU A 165 -1.04 -2.82 18.31
CA GLU A 165 -0.44 -1.50 18.38
C GLU A 165 -1.38 -0.46 17.76
N GLU A 166 -1.58 0.65 18.47
CA GLU A 166 -2.65 1.59 18.21
C GLU A 166 -2.19 3.02 18.51
N ASP A 167 -2.80 4.00 17.85
CA ASP A 167 -2.54 5.41 18.08
C ASP A 167 -3.83 6.22 17.89
N GLY A 168 -4.38 6.69 19.01
CA GLY A 168 -5.65 7.42 19.03
C GLY A 168 -5.60 8.77 18.29
N GLU A 169 -4.42 9.38 18.15
CA GLU A 169 -4.27 10.62 17.38
C GLU A 169 -4.37 10.35 15.87
N ILE A 170 -3.79 9.24 15.40
CA ILE A 170 -3.94 8.80 14.01
C ILE A 170 -5.42 8.51 13.71
N ASP A 171 -6.10 7.80 14.61
CA ASP A 171 -7.52 7.46 14.44
C ASP A 171 -8.41 8.72 14.45
N ALA A 172 -8.15 9.66 15.36
CA ALA A 172 -8.87 10.91 15.43
C ALA A 172 -8.64 11.76 14.17
N PHE A 173 -7.41 11.82 13.67
CA PHE A 173 -7.09 12.51 12.43
C PHE A 173 -7.77 11.88 11.21
N LEU A 174 -7.71 10.55 11.06
CA LEU A 174 -8.38 9.83 9.97
C LEU A 174 -9.86 10.24 9.86
N GLN A 175 -10.55 10.25 11.01
CA GLN A 175 -11.97 10.61 11.08
C GLN A 175 -12.20 12.11 10.82
N LYS A 176 -11.35 12.99 11.38
CA LYS A 176 -11.38 14.45 11.11
C LYS A 176 -11.21 14.74 9.61
N ALA A 177 -10.20 14.16 8.99
CA ALA A 177 -9.88 14.41 7.59
C ALA A 177 -10.97 13.87 6.66
N LEU A 178 -11.52 12.68 6.95
CA LEU A 178 -12.68 12.15 6.21
C LEU A 178 -13.89 13.08 6.28
N ALA A 179 -14.24 13.54 7.48
CA ALA A 179 -15.36 14.47 7.68
C ALA A 179 -15.14 15.79 6.94
N ALA A 180 -13.92 16.33 6.98
CA ALA A 180 -13.54 17.56 6.27
C ALA A 180 -13.73 17.46 4.75
N THR A 181 -13.61 16.26 4.15
CA THR A 181 -13.89 16.09 2.71
C THR A 181 -15.36 16.22 2.32
N LEU A 182 -16.28 16.36 3.28
CA LEU A 182 -17.70 16.67 3.07
C LEU A 182 -18.04 18.15 3.35
N ASP A 183 -17.10 18.94 3.82
CA ASP A 183 -17.32 20.33 4.20
C ASP A 183 -17.09 21.25 2.99
N ASP A 184 -18.17 21.79 2.44
CA ASP A 184 -18.14 22.71 1.29
C ASP A 184 -17.71 24.14 1.65
N SER A 185 -17.50 24.44 2.94
CA SER A 185 -16.96 25.74 3.37
C SER A 185 -15.43 25.83 3.27
N LEU A 186 -14.73 24.70 3.14
CA LEU A 186 -13.27 24.66 3.06
C LEU A 186 -12.76 25.18 1.71
N THR A 187 -11.80 26.10 1.77
CA THR A 187 -11.14 26.63 0.57
C THR A 187 -10.09 25.66 0.04
N ALA A 188 -9.59 25.92 -1.19
CA ALA A 188 -8.46 25.17 -1.74
C ALA A 188 -7.24 25.21 -0.82
N ASP A 189 -6.92 26.37 -0.21
CA ASP A 189 -5.80 26.51 0.72
C ASP A 189 -5.99 25.66 1.99
N ASN A 190 -7.22 25.60 2.52
CA ASN A 190 -7.53 24.71 3.65
C ASN A 190 -7.31 23.24 3.29
N LEU A 191 -7.72 22.84 2.08
CA LEU A 191 -7.55 21.46 1.61
C LEU A 191 -6.08 21.13 1.30
N VAL A 192 -5.30 22.07 0.75
CA VAL A 192 -3.84 21.91 0.58
C VAL A 192 -3.15 21.73 1.93
N ALA A 193 -3.53 22.51 2.94
CA ALA A 193 -3.01 22.32 4.30
C ALA A 193 -3.37 20.92 4.86
N LEU A 194 -4.59 20.44 4.59
CA LEU A 194 -5.04 19.10 4.99
C LEU A 194 -4.32 17.98 4.22
N VAL A 195 -3.94 18.19 2.95
CA VAL A 195 -3.06 17.26 2.20
C VAL A 195 -1.71 17.11 2.90
N MET A 196 -1.10 18.23 3.34
CA MET A 196 0.17 18.19 4.07
C MET A 196 0.02 17.58 5.46
N GLU A 197 -1.07 17.86 6.17
CA GLU A 197 -1.41 17.20 7.44
C GLU A 197 -1.61 15.68 7.23
N THR A 198 -2.21 15.27 6.11
CA THR A 198 -2.34 13.86 5.73
C THR A 198 -0.97 13.21 5.54
N GLY A 199 -0.01 13.92 4.91
CA GLY A 199 1.38 13.46 4.80
C GLY A 199 2.06 13.27 6.16
N LYS A 200 1.87 14.20 7.10
CA LYS A 200 2.36 14.09 8.49
C LYS A 200 1.87 12.81 9.16
N TYR A 201 0.56 12.55 9.09
CA TYR A 201 -0.01 11.34 9.67
C TYR A 201 0.34 10.08 8.86
N GLY A 202 0.67 10.21 7.58
CA GLY A 202 1.31 9.17 6.77
C GLY A 202 2.64 8.72 7.36
N VAL A 203 3.51 9.66 7.75
CA VAL A 203 4.77 9.35 8.45
C VAL A 203 4.47 8.66 9.79
N ALA A 204 3.53 9.19 10.58
CA ALA A 204 3.17 8.61 11.88
C ALA A 204 2.62 7.18 11.75
N GLY A 205 1.75 6.92 10.77
CA GLY A 205 1.18 5.59 10.53
C GLY A 205 2.22 4.57 10.06
N MET A 206 3.16 4.97 9.19
CA MET A 206 4.26 4.08 8.83
C MET A 206 5.21 3.83 10.01
N ALA A 207 5.50 4.83 10.84
CA ALA A 207 6.31 4.67 12.05
C ALA A 207 5.65 3.75 13.10
N LEU A 208 4.32 3.85 13.25
CA LEU A 208 3.53 2.95 14.09
C LEU A 208 3.64 1.50 13.60
N LEU A 209 3.47 1.27 12.30
CA LEU A 209 3.57 -0.06 11.70
C LEU A 209 5.00 -0.62 11.73
N ASP A 210 6.02 0.20 11.46
CA ASP A 210 7.42 -0.17 11.58
C ASP A 210 7.72 -0.71 12.99
N ARG A 211 7.38 0.08 14.02
CA ARG A 211 7.54 -0.32 15.42
C ARG A 211 6.77 -1.59 15.75
N ALA A 212 5.53 -1.71 15.29
CA ALA A 212 4.71 -2.89 15.54
C ALA A 212 5.37 -4.16 14.97
N ASN A 213 5.81 -4.10 13.71
CA ASN A 213 6.45 -5.22 13.03
C ASN A 213 7.80 -5.58 13.68
N THR A 214 8.69 -4.60 13.88
CA THR A 214 10.03 -4.87 14.43
C THR A 214 9.99 -5.35 15.87
N LYS A 215 9.08 -4.79 16.69
CA LYS A 215 8.83 -5.29 18.06
C LYS A 215 8.30 -6.73 18.07
N ALA A 216 7.41 -7.08 17.15
CA ALA A 216 6.79 -8.41 17.11
C ALA A 216 7.70 -9.48 16.51
N TYR A 217 8.55 -9.11 15.54
CA TYR A 217 9.23 -10.06 14.64
C TYR A 217 10.75 -9.91 14.57
N GLY A 218 11.31 -8.89 15.24
CA GLY A 218 12.72 -8.49 15.17
C GLY A 218 12.98 -7.48 14.06
N ASP A 219 14.11 -6.79 14.10
CA ASP A 219 14.51 -5.91 13.01
C ASP A 219 14.87 -6.73 11.76
N PRO A 220 14.42 -6.33 10.55
CA PRO A 220 14.88 -6.96 9.32
C PRO A 220 16.41 -6.93 9.20
N GLU A 221 16.99 -8.06 8.81
CA GLU A 221 18.44 -8.22 8.64
C GLU A 221 18.78 -8.78 7.26
N ILE A 222 20.03 -8.62 6.82
CA ILE A 222 20.49 -9.11 5.51
C ILE A 222 20.14 -10.59 5.34
N THR A 223 19.38 -10.89 4.29
CA THR A 223 18.83 -12.22 4.04
C THR A 223 18.97 -12.59 2.58
N LYS A 224 19.37 -13.83 2.32
CA LYS A 224 19.26 -14.47 1.00
C LYS A 224 17.96 -15.28 0.98
N VAL A 225 17.08 -14.97 0.03
CA VAL A 225 15.78 -15.64 -0.11
C VAL A 225 15.80 -16.50 -1.36
N ASP A 226 15.52 -17.79 -1.21
CA ASP A 226 15.38 -18.70 -2.34
C ASP A 226 14.12 -18.36 -3.16
N ILE A 227 14.27 -18.39 -4.49
CA ILE A 227 13.16 -18.17 -5.45
C ILE A 227 12.79 -19.45 -6.25
N GLY A 228 13.43 -20.58 -5.92
CA GLY A 228 13.06 -21.90 -6.42
C GLY A 228 11.96 -22.56 -5.59
N VAL A 229 11.68 -23.83 -5.87
CA VAL A 229 10.61 -24.60 -5.20
C VAL A 229 11.13 -25.90 -4.59
N ARG A 230 10.35 -26.46 -3.66
CA ARG A 230 10.57 -27.75 -3.01
C ARG A 230 9.53 -28.75 -3.52
N ASN A 231 9.67 -30.01 -3.12
CA ASN A 231 8.80 -31.11 -3.57
C ASN A 231 7.59 -31.36 -2.65
N ASN A 232 7.39 -30.57 -1.60
CA ASN A 232 6.21 -30.68 -0.74
C ASN A 232 5.02 -29.89 -1.33
N PRO A 233 3.77 -30.25 -0.99
CA PRO A 233 2.65 -29.34 -1.21
C PRO A 233 2.88 -28.01 -0.48
N GLY A 234 2.40 -26.91 -1.05
CA GLY A 234 2.64 -25.58 -0.51
C GLY A 234 1.37 -24.73 -0.37
N ILE A 235 1.43 -23.73 0.52
CA ILE A 235 0.50 -22.60 0.55
C ILE A 235 1.26 -21.34 0.16
N LEU A 236 0.70 -20.57 -0.78
CA LEU A 236 1.25 -19.28 -1.19
C LEU A 236 0.53 -18.15 -0.46
N ILE A 237 1.22 -17.47 0.45
CA ILE A 237 0.67 -16.28 1.11
C ILE A 237 1.08 -15.02 0.36
N SER A 238 0.10 -14.15 0.09
CA SER A 238 0.32 -12.86 -0.55
C SER A 238 -0.42 -11.73 0.17
N GLY A 239 -0.13 -10.49 -0.24
CA GLY A 239 -0.50 -9.29 0.49
C GLY A 239 0.61 -8.83 1.41
N HIS A 240 0.26 -8.40 2.63
CA HIS A 240 1.19 -7.65 3.50
C HIS A 240 1.15 -8.08 4.97
N ASP A 241 0.11 -8.82 5.40
CA ASP A 241 -0.15 -9.02 6.83
C ASP A 241 0.78 -10.08 7.44
N LEU A 242 1.73 -9.63 8.26
CA LEU A 242 2.70 -10.51 8.91
C LEU A 242 2.07 -11.33 10.06
N LYS A 243 0.95 -10.86 10.64
CA LYS A 243 0.25 -11.61 11.69
C LYS A 243 -0.44 -12.84 11.11
N ASP A 244 -1.02 -12.71 9.92
CA ASP A 244 -1.56 -13.86 9.17
C ASP A 244 -0.48 -14.88 8.82
N LEU A 245 0.72 -14.42 8.44
CA LEU A 245 1.86 -15.32 8.23
C LEU A 245 2.28 -16.04 9.51
N GLU A 246 2.37 -15.34 10.64
CA GLU A 246 2.72 -15.95 11.93
C GLU A 246 1.77 -17.10 12.27
N MET A 247 0.47 -16.85 12.22
CA MET A 247 -0.55 -17.86 12.51
C MET A 247 -0.51 -19.03 11.51
N LEU A 248 -0.30 -18.74 10.21
CA LEU A 248 -0.16 -19.77 9.18
C LEU A 248 1.07 -20.65 9.41
N LEU A 249 2.23 -20.06 9.73
CA LEU A 249 3.48 -20.79 9.99
C LEU A 249 3.36 -21.69 11.22
N GLU A 250 2.72 -21.21 12.28
CA GLU A 250 2.49 -22.04 13.47
C GLU A 250 1.57 -23.22 13.17
N GLN A 251 0.44 -22.98 12.48
CA GLN A 251 -0.53 -24.05 12.17
C GLN A 251 -0.03 -25.04 11.10
N THR A 252 0.92 -24.65 10.25
CA THR A 252 1.54 -25.54 9.24
C THR A 252 2.71 -26.37 9.79
N LYS A 253 3.18 -26.09 11.02
CA LYS A 253 4.30 -26.80 11.64
C LYS A 253 4.03 -28.30 11.77
N GLY A 254 4.95 -29.12 11.25
CA GLY A 254 4.84 -30.58 11.29
C GLY A 254 3.74 -31.17 10.40
N THR A 255 3.09 -30.37 9.56
CA THR A 255 1.99 -30.85 8.70
C THR A 255 2.46 -31.45 7.37
N GLY A 256 3.71 -31.22 6.99
CA GLY A 256 4.26 -31.58 5.68
C GLY A 256 3.89 -30.60 4.54
N VAL A 257 3.30 -29.46 4.88
CA VAL A 257 2.97 -28.37 3.93
C VAL A 257 3.98 -27.24 4.09
N ASP A 258 4.63 -26.86 3.00
CA ASP A 258 5.54 -25.71 2.97
C ASP A 258 4.75 -24.38 2.82
N VAL A 259 5.33 -23.28 3.30
CA VAL A 259 4.78 -21.93 3.14
C VAL A 259 5.70 -21.11 2.25
N TYR A 260 5.13 -20.49 1.21
CA TYR A 260 5.81 -19.61 0.27
C TYR A 260 5.23 -18.20 0.34
N THR A 261 6.05 -17.18 0.16
CA THR A 261 5.59 -15.79 0.01
C THR A 261 5.40 -15.43 -1.46
N HIS A 262 4.53 -14.45 -1.73
CA HIS A 262 4.38 -13.84 -3.05
C HIS A 262 4.22 -12.31 -2.96
N SER A 263 4.83 -11.61 -3.91
CA SER A 263 4.79 -10.15 -4.06
C SER A 263 5.21 -9.42 -2.77
N GLU A 264 4.27 -8.76 -2.08
CA GLU A 264 4.56 -7.93 -0.90
C GLU A 264 4.78 -8.74 0.39
N MET A 265 4.66 -10.07 0.35
CA MET A 265 5.04 -10.93 1.46
C MET A 265 6.53 -11.31 1.44
N LEU A 266 7.27 -11.04 0.35
CA LEU A 266 8.72 -11.29 0.27
C LEU A 266 9.49 -10.80 1.51
N PRO A 267 9.25 -9.58 2.02
CA PRO A 267 10.01 -9.06 3.16
C PRO A 267 9.84 -9.82 4.46
N ALA A 268 8.82 -10.68 4.58
CA ALA A 268 8.68 -11.53 5.75
C ALA A 268 9.91 -12.42 5.98
N HIS A 269 10.63 -12.80 4.91
CA HIS A 269 11.89 -13.54 5.03
C HIS A 269 12.99 -12.77 5.76
N TYR A 270 12.90 -11.44 5.83
CA TYR A 270 13.94 -10.60 6.41
C TYR A 270 13.90 -10.57 7.93
N TYR A 271 12.75 -10.91 8.52
CA TYR A 271 12.52 -10.86 9.96
C TYR A 271 13.07 -12.12 10.66
N PRO A 272 13.93 -11.96 11.68
CA PRO A 272 14.52 -13.08 12.42
C PRO A 272 13.49 -14.10 12.93
N LYS A 273 12.32 -13.66 13.42
CA LYS A 273 11.31 -14.57 13.96
C LYS A 273 10.77 -15.56 12.93
N PHE A 274 10.69 -15.22 11.65
CA PHE A 274 10.16 -16.13 10.63
C PHE A 274 11.23 -17.11 10.10
N LYS A 275 12.51 -16.77 10.23
CA LYS A 275 13.63 -17.62 9.79
C LYS A 275 13.77 -18.93 10.57
N GLN A 276 13.17 -19.01 11.76
CA GLN A 276 13.21 -20.22 12.59
C GLN A 276 12.32 -21.36 12.08
N TYR A 277 11.41 -21.09 11.13
CA TYR A 277 10.47 -22.09 10.61
C TYR A 277 11.08 -22.81 9.39
N PRO A 278 11.48 -24.09 9.50
CA PRO A 278 12.18 -24.78 8.41
C PRO A 278 11.32 -25.04 7.16
N HIS A 279 9.99 -25.07 7.32
CA HIS A 279 9.01 -25.21 6.23
C HIS A 279 8.62 -23.86 5.60
N PHE A 280 9.20 -22.75 6.06
CA PHE A 280 9.11 -21.47 5.36
C PHE A 280 10.13 -21.48 4.21
N ALA A 281 9.64 -21.69 2.99
CA ALA A 281 10.45 -22.25 1.92
C ALA A 281 11.19 -21.22 1.06
N GLY A 282 10.53 -20.12 0.70
CA GLY A 282 11.07 -19.10 -0.21
C GLY A 282 10.02 -18.14 -0.72
N ASN A 283 10.38 -17.35 -1.73
CA ASN A 283 9.46 -16.45 -2.42
C ASN A 283 9.18 -16.92 -3.84
N TYR A 284 7.91 -17.11 -4.19
CA TYR A 284 7.49 -17.57 -5.50
C TYR A 284 7.01 -16.42 -6.38
N GLY A 285 7.55 -16.33 -7.61
CA GLY A 285 7.06 -15.41 -8.63
C GLY A 285 7.54 -13.97 -8.50
N ASN A 286 6.70 -13.03 -8.95
CA ASN A 286 7.01 -11.63 -9.12
C ASN A 286 5.96 -10.73 -8.43
N ALA A 287 5.73 -9.53 -8.96
CA ALA A 287 4.70 -8.62 -8.49
C ALA A 287 3.29 -9.11 -8.86
N TRP A 288 2.32 -8.65 -8.07
CA TRP A 288 0.89 -9.00 -8.12
C TRP A 288 0.24 -9.10 -9.50
N TRP A 289 0.68 -8.35 -10.51
CA TRP A 289 0.00 -8.30 -11.80
C TRP A 289 0.19 -9.57 -12.65
N LYS A 290 1.22 -10.38 -12.37
CA LYS A 290 1.51 -11.68 -13.00
C LYS A 290 0.82 -12.87 -12.34
N GLN A 291 0.03 -12.62 -11.29
CA GLN A 291 -0.49 -13.70 -10.45
C GLN A 291 -1.47 -14.64 -11.17
N LYS A 292 -2.05 -14.28 -12.32
CA LYS A 292 -2.92 -15.21 -13.08
C LYS A 292 -2.16 -16.40 -13.64
N GLU A 293 -0.90 -16.19 -13.96
CA GLU A 293 0.01 -17.21 -14.46
C GLU A 293 0.72 -17.90 -13.28
N GLU A 294 1.23 -17.12 -12.34
CA GLU A 294 2.01 -17.63 -11.21
C GLU A 294 1.14 -18.39 -10.19
N PHE A 295 -0.07 -17.93 -9.88
CA PHE A 295 -0.96 -18.69 -8.99
C PHE A 295 -1.42 -20.01 -9.63
N GLU A 296 -1.59 -20.01 -10.95
CA GLU A 296 -1.92 -21.23 -11.70
C GLU A 296 -0.79 -22.25 -11.57
N SER A 297 0.46 -21.87 -11.83
CA SER A 297 1.63 -22.75 -11.75
C SER A 297 2.03 -23.15 -10.32
N PHE A 298 1.61 -22.40 -9.31
CA PHE A 298 1.88 -22.74 -7.91
C PHE A 298 1.18 -24.03 -7.44
N ASN A 299 0.11 -24.47 -8.13
CA ASN A 299 -0.73 -25.65 -7.83
C ASN A 299 -1.47 -25.65 -6.48
N GLY A 300 -0.81 -25.28 -5.38
CA GLY A 300 -1.36 -25.26 -4.03
C GLY A 300 -2.28 -24.05 -3.75
N PRO A 301 -2.94 -24.02 -2.57
CA PRO A 301 -3.79 -22.90 -2.20
C PRO A 301 -3.06 -21.57 -2.10
N ILE A 302 -3.79 -20.48 -2.36
CA ILE A 302 -3.30 -19.10 -2.23
C ILE A 302 -4.09 -18.40 -1.13
N LEU A 303 -3.39 -17.75 -0.20
CA LEU A 303 -3.97 -16.92 0.85
C LEU A 303 -3.70 -15.43 0.55
N MET A 304 -4.75 -14.68 0.23
CA MET A 304 -4.69 -13.23 0.05
C MET A 304 -5.03 -12.53 1.36
N THR A 305 -4.01 -11.99 2.04
CA THR A 305 -4.18 -11.23 3.30
C THR A 305 -4.72 -9.82 3.08
N THR A 306 -4.42 -9.25 1.92
CA THR A 306 -4.74 -7.86 1.50
C THR A 306 -4.78 -7.77 -0.02
N ASN A 307 -4.79 -6.55 -0.57
CA ASN A 307 -4.55 -6.32 -2.00
C ASN A 307 -3.14 -6.80 -2.43
N CYS A 308 -2.92 -7.23 -3.67
CA CYS A 308 -3.71 -6.97 -4.87
C CYS A 308 -4.29 -8.23 -5.51
N ILE A 309 -5.59 -8.48 -5.33
CA ILE A 309 -6.35 -9.49 -6.06
C ILE A 309 -6.69 -8.99 -7.48
N VAL A 310 -6.39 -9.80 -8.48
CA VAL A 310 -6.94 -9.65 -9.84
C VAL A 310 -8.04 -10.68 -10.03
N PRO A 311 -9.02 -10.44 -10.93
CA PRO A 311 -10.03 -11.44 -11.26
C PRO A 311 -9.39 -12.81 -11.51
N PRO A 312 -9.64 -13.81 -10.64
CA PRO A 312 -8.99 -15.10 -10.72
C PRO A 312 -9.52 -15.90 -11.89
N LYS A 313 -8.64 -16.70 -12.50
CA LYS A 313 -9.07 -17.71 -13.48
C LYS A 313 -9.82 -18.83 -12.78
N ASP A 314 -10.76 -19.46 -13.49
CA ASP A 314 -11.51 -20.60 -12.98
C ASP A 314 -10.61 -21.78 -12.58
N SER A 315 -9.43 -21.91 -13.20
CA SER A 315 -8.42 -22.95 -12.95
C SER A 315 -7.84 -22.97 -11.53
N TYR A 316 -7.91 -21.86 -10.79
CA TYR A 316 -7.40 -21.78 -9.41
C TYR A 316 -8.34 -21.08 -8.43
N LYS A 317 -9.52 -20.65 -8.89
CA LYS A 317 -10.47 -19.89 -8.08
C LYS A 317 -10.93 -20.66 -6.84
N ASP A 318 -11.08 -21.98 -6.94
CA ASP A 318 -11.52 -22.86 -5.86
C ASP A 318 -10.49 -23.01 -4.72
N ARG A 319 -9.22 -22.72 -5.01
CA ARG A 319 -8.10 -22.74 -4.07
C ARG A 319 -7.56 -21.36 -3.72
N LEU A 320 -8.28 -20.29 -4.10
CA LEU A 320 -8.02 -18.93 -3.64
C LEU A 320 -8.80 -18.65 -2.35
N TYR A 321 -8.08 -18.37 -1.28
CA TYR A 321 -8.59 -17.96 0.02
C TYR A 321 -8.30 -16.47 0.22
N THR A 322 -9.25 -15.77 0.82
CA THR A 322 -9.15 -14.37 1.19
C THR A 322 -9.27 -14.21 2.70
N THR A 323 -8.71 -13.16 3.28
CA THR A 323 -8.90 -12.82 4.69
C THR A 323 -8.74 -11.32 4.90
N GLY A 324 -9.16 -10.80 6.06
CA GLY A 324 -9.07 -9.38 6.38
C GLY A 324 -9.85 -8.51 5.40
N ALA A 325 -9.21 -7.49 4.85
CA ALA A 325 -9.85 -6.57 3.88
C ALA A 325 -10.04 -7.21 2.49
N ALA A 326 -9.37 -8.33 2.21
CA ALA A 326 -9.39 -8.97 0.90
C ALA A 326 -10.68 -9.75 0.67
N GLY A 327 -11.23 -9.70 -0.55
CA GLY A 327 -12.43 -10.45 -0.89
C GLY A 327 -12.67 -10.57 -2.40
N TYR A 328 -13.18 -11.72 -2.83
CA TYR A 328 -13.56 -11.95 -4.22
C TYR A 328 -14.75 -12.92 -4.31
N PRO A 329 -15.78 -12.65 -5.13
CA PRO A 329 -16.99 -13.47 -5.18
C PRO A 329 -16.70 -14.91 -5.60
N GLY A 330 -17.14 -15.85 -4.76
CA GLY A 330 -16.95 -17.29 -4.95
C GLY A 330 -15.58 -17.82 -4.54
N CYS A 331 -14.73 -17.00 -3.92
CA CYS A 331 -13.52 -17.45 -3.22
C CYS A 331 -13.84 -17.63 -1.74
N LYS A 332 -13.14 -18.54 -1.07
CA LYS A 332 -13.35 -18.79 0.36
C LYS A 332 -12.79 -17.63 1.18
N HIS A 333 -13.45 -17.29 2.29
CA HIS A 333 -12.99 -16.23 3.18
C HIS A 333 -12.72 -16.79 4.58
N ILE A 334 -11.53 -16.52 5.10
CA ILE A 334 -11.10 -16.90 6.45
C ILE A 334 -11.33 -15.68 7.34
N GLY A 335 -12.34 -15.76 8.20
CA GLY A 335 -12.66 -14.73 9.17
C GLY A 335 -11.65 -14.64 10.32
N GLY A 336 -11.80 -13.60 11.14
CA GLY A 336 -10.98 -13.36 12.33
C GLY A 336 -10.79 -11.86 12.55
N GLY A 337 -11.18 -11.39 13.72
CA GLY A 337 -11.01 -10.02 14.18
C GLY A 337 -9.57 -9.72 14.63
N ILE A 338 -9.38 -8.50 15.12
CA ILE A 338 -8.09 -8.09 15.70
C ILE A 338 -7.87 -8.82 17.03
N GLY A 339 -6.69 -9.43 17.18
CA GLY A 339 -6.34 -10.24 18.35
C GLY A 339 -6.95 -11.65 18.35
N GLU A 340 -7.77 -12.01 17.36
CA GLU A 340 -8.34 -13.34 17.24
C GLU A 340 -7.42 -14.28 16.45
N GLU A 341 -7.48 -15.56 16.76
CA GLU A 341 -6.80 -16.60 15.99
C GLU A 341 -7.63 -16.97 14.75
N LYS A 342 -6.99 -16.95 13.58
CA LYS A 342 -7.61 -17.41 12.33
C LYS A 342 -7.40 -18.91 12.15
N ASP A 343 -8.45 -19.62 11.78
CA ASP A 343 -8.36 -21.06 11.51
C ASP A 343 -7.92 -21.32 10.05
N PHE A 344 -6.69 -21.82 9.87
CA PHE A 344 -6.13 -22.24 8.58
C PHE A 344 -6.24 -23.75 8.33
N SER A 345 -6.97 -24.51 9.17
CA SER A 345 -7.11 -25.97 9.03
C SER A 345 -7.62 -26.40 7.65
N GLU A 346 -8.57 -25.65 7.09
CA GLU A 346 -9.16 -25.95 5.79
C GLU A 346 -8.16 -25.76 4.64
N ILE A 347 -7.42 -24.64 4.63
CA ILE A 347 -6.42 -24.35 3.58
C ILE A 347 -5.24 -25.32 3.67
N ILE A 348 -4.84 -25.74 4.87
CA ILE A 348 -3.80 -26.76 5.08
C ILE A 348 -4.27 -28.12 4.56
N SER A 349 -5.50 -28.51 4.87
CA SER A 349 -6.09 -29.76 4.36
C SER A 349 -6.26 -29.74 2.84
N HIS A 350 -6.55 -28.58 2.27
CA HIS A 350 -6.58 -28.38 0.84
C HIS A 350 -5.19 -28.59 0.23
N ALA A 351 -4.15 -27.94 0.77
CA ALA A 351 -2.78 -28.03 0.26
C ALA A 351 -2.26 -29.46 0.16
N LYS A 352 -2.55 -30.31 1.16
CA LYS A 352 -2.15 -31.74 1.17
C LYS A 352 -2.68 -32.55 -0.02
N ARG A 353 -3.71 -32.07 -0.72
CA ARG A 353 -4.31 -32.72 -1.90
C ARG A 353 -3.83 -32.12 -3.21
N CYS A 354 -3.05 -31.05 -3.16
CA CYS A 354 -2.51 -30.37 -4.34
C CYS A 354 -1.13 -30.92 -4.70
N ALA A 355 -0.76 -30.79 -5.98
CA ALA A 355 0.60 -31.01 -6.40
C ALA A 355 1.56 -29.95 -5.79
N PRO A 356 2.85 -30.26 -5.63
CA PRO A 356 3.87 -29.28 -5.30
C PRO A 356 3.94 -28.14 -6.34
N PRO A 357 4.47 -26.96 -6.00
CA PRO A 357 4.61 -25.85 -6.95
C PRO A 357 5.47 -26.21 -8.16
N VAL A 358 5.08 -25.75 -9.35
CA VAL A 358 5.93 -25.84 -10.55
C VAL A 358 7.01 -24.77 -10.46
N GLU A 359 8.26 -25.15 -10.63
CA GLU A 359 9.38 -24.21 -10.64
C GLU A 359 9.32 -23.30 -11.87
N ILE A 360 9.35 -21.99 -11.64
CA ILE A 360 9.34 -20.97 -12.70
C ILE A 360 10.69 -20.26 -12.85
N GLU A 361 11.54 -20.36 -11.83
CA GLU A 361 12.89 -19.79 -11.80
C GLU A 361 13.73 -20.43 -10.69
N ARG A 362 15.03 -20.13 -10.67
CA ARG A 362 15.98 -20.57 -9.63
C ARG A 362 16.93 -19.43 -9.27
N GLY A 363 17.44 -19.46 -8.05
CA GLY A 363 18.43 -18.50 -7.57
C GLY A 363 18.04 -17.93 -6.22
N GLN A 364 18.63 -16.78 -5.90
CA GLN A 364 18.39 -16.07 -4.65
C GLN A 364 18.28 -14.57 -4.90
N ILE A 365 17.49 -13.91 -4.07
CA ILE A 365 17.43 -12.45 -3.97
C ILE A 365 17.89 -12.02 -2.58
N ILE A 366 18.57 -10.87 -2.51
CA ILE A 366 19.10 -10.32 -1.26
C ILE A 366 18.24 -9.14 -0.84
N GLY A 367 17.84 -9.09 0.43
CA GLY A 367 17.10 -7.98 1.02
C GLY A 367 17.29 -7.91 2.54
N GLY A 368 16.47 -7.09 3.20
CA GLY A 368 16.51 -6.88 4.65
C GLY A 368 17.31 -5.64 5.06
N PHE A 369 17.42 -4.66 4.18
CA PHE A 369 18.10 -3.38 4.42
C PHE A 369 17.13 -2.33 4.98
N ALA A 370 16.37 -2.70 6.01
CA ALA A 370 15.55 -1.75 6.77
C ALA A 370 16.44 -0.82 7.61
N HIS A 371 15.85 0.18 8.28
CA HIS A 371 16.61 1.25 8.95
C HIS A 371 17.66 0.72 9.93
N ALA A 372 17.34 -0.23 10.82
CA ALA A 372 18.29 -0.76 11.80
C ALA A 372 19.52 -1.41 11.13
N GLN A 373 19.29 -2.22 10.09
CA GLN A 373 20.38 -2.87 9.34
C GLN A 373 21.24 -1.87 8.58
N VAL A 374 20.65 -0.84 7.96
CA VAL A 374 21.41 0.18 7.22
C VAL A 374 22.17 1.09 8.17
N LEU A 375 21.58 1.45 9.31
CA LEU A 375 22.25 2.23 10.35
C LEU A 375 23.43 1.48 10.96
N ALA A 376 23.34 0.15 11.11
CA ALA A 376 24.48 -0.69 11.51
C ALA A 376 25.62 -0.69 10.47
N LEU A 377 25.32 -0.35 9.20
CA LEU A 377 26.29 -0.22 8.10
C LEU A 377 26.65 1.25 7.79
N ALA A 378 26.22 2.20 8.63
CA ALA A 378 26.31 3.62 8.32
C ALA A 378 27.75 4.07 8.06
N ASP A 379 28.72 3.65 8.87
CA ASP A 379 30.13 4.03 8.69
C ASP A 379 30.67 3.58 7.32
N GLN A 380 30.40 2.32 6.94
CA GLN A 380 30.82 1.79 5.63
C GLN A 380 30.16 2.54 4.48
N ILE A 381 28.86 2.87 4.59
CA ILE A 381 28.13 3.62 3.57
C ILE A 381 28.67 5.05 3.46
N VAL A 382 28.90 5.71 4.60
CA VAL A 382 29.42 7.08 4.67
C VAL A 382 30.82 7.14 4.06
N ASP A 383 31.69 6.18 4.37
CA ASP A 383 33.02 6.09 3.78
C ASP A 383 32.96 5.84 2.28
N ALA A 384 32.07 4.96 1.82
CA ALA A 384 31.86 4.72 0.39
C ALA A 384 31.38 5.99 -0.35
N VAL A 385 30.55 6.83 0.29
CA VAL A 385 30.14 8.12 -0.26
C VAL A 385 31.30 9.13 -0.25
N LYS A 386 32.02 9.26 0.86
CA LYS A 386 33.14 10.21 1.00
C LYS A 386 34.29 9.91 0.04
N THR A 387 34.56 8.63 -0.23
CA THR A 387 35.59 8.19 -1.19
C THR A 387 35.14 8.28 -2.65
N GLY A 388 33.86 8.56 -2.90
CA GLY A 388 33.28 8.60 -4.24
C GLY A 388 33.01 7.21 -4.84
N ALA A 389 33.14 6.13 -4.05
CA ALA A 389 32.78 4.78 -4.48
C ALA A 389 31.27 4.63 -4.73
N ILE A 390 30.45 5.28 -3.89
CA ILE A 390 29.03 5.51 -4.14
C ILE A 390 28.84 7.00 -4.45
N LYS A 391 28.54 7.32 -5.71
CA LYS A 391 28.29 8.70 -6.13
C LYS A 391 26.87 9.16 -5.85
N LYS A 392 25.88 8.27 -6.05
CA LYS A 392 24.46 8.58 -5.82
C LYS A 392 23.67 7.36 -5.37
N PHE A 393 22.63 7.63 -4.59
CA PHE A 393 21.53 6.71 -4.36
C PHE A 393 20.36 7.07 -5.28
N VAL A 394 19.60 6.05 -5.70
CA VAL A 394 18.36 6.23 -6.43
C VAL A 394 17.24 5.49 -5.70
N VAL A 395 16.30 6.23 -5.13
CA VAL A 395 15.08 5.67 -4.55
C VAL A 395 14.16 5.27 -5.69
N MET A 396 14.03 3.97 -5.91
CA MET A 396 13.13 3.36 -6.91
C MET A 396 11.97 2.59 -6.25
N ALA A 397 11.62 2.97 -5.02
CA ALA A 397 10.54 2.36 -4.26
C ALA A 397 9.14 2.55 -4.91
N GLY A 398 8.16 1.85 -4.34
CA GLY A 398 6.74 2.02 -4.61
C GLY A 398 6.07 0.78 -5.18
N CYS A 399 5.18 0.94 -6.16
CA CYS A 399 4.32 -0.13 -6.66
C CYS A 399 4.49 -0.43 -8.15
N ASP A 400 4.55 -1.72 -8.49
CA ASP A 400 4.53 -2.21 -9.88
C ASP A 400 3.10 -2.33 -10.44
N GLY A 401 2.98 -2.59 -11.74
CA GLY A 401 1.72 -2.78 -12.47
C GLY A 401 1.90 -3.35 -13.88
N ARG A 402 0.79 -3.44 -14.63
CA ARG A 402 0.70 -4.08 -15.95
C ARG A 402 1.25 -3.23 -17.09
N ALA A 403 1.24 -1.91 -16.93
CA ALA A 403 1.57 -0.99 -18.01
C ALA A 403 2.96 -1.28 -18.60
N ARG A 404 3.04 -1.53 -19.92
CA ARG A 404 4.31 -1.81 -20.62
C ARG A 404 5.34 -0.70 -20.45
N SER A 405 4.90 0.55 -20.28
CA SER A 405 5.78 1.69 -19.98
C SER A 405 6.63 1.50 -18.72
N ARG A 406 6.27 0.57 -17.81
CA ARG A 406 7.07 0.26 -16.63
C ARG A 406 8.36 -0.51 -16.94
N GLU A 407 8.55 -1.00 -18.17
CA GLU A 407 9.88 -1.49 -18.60
C GLU A 407 10.94 -0.40 -18.48
N TYR A 408 10.54 0.88 -18.53
CA TYR A 408 11.38 2.02 -18.16
C TYR A 408 12.18 1.76 -16.86
N TYR A 409 11.55 1.27 -15.78
CA TYR A 409 12.25 1.10 -14.50
C TYR A 409 13.29 -0.02 -14.53
N ARG A 410 13.03 -1.08 -15.31
CA ARG A 410 14.01 -2.14 -15.53
C ARG A 410 15.20 -1.62 -16.34
N ASP A 411 14.91 -0.95 -17.45
CA ASP A 411 15.92 -0.43 -18.37
C ASP A 411 16.74 0.69 -17.74
N PHE A 412 16.11 1.56 -16.95
CA PHE A 412 16.75 2.57 -16.14
C PHE A 412 17.71 1.96 -15.11
N ALA A 413 17.29 0.93 -14.36
CA ALA A 413 18.15 0.24 -13.40
C ALA A 413 19.39 -0.40 -14.05
N MET A 414 19.26 -0.95 -15.28
CA MET A 414 20.39 -1.47 -16.05
C MET A 414 21.32 -0.38 -16.58
N ALA A 415 20.77 0.79 -16.94
CA ALA A 415 21.51 1.92 -17.47
C ALA A 415 22.25 2.73 -16.39
N LEU A 416 21.92 2.54 -15.11
CA LEU A 416 22.55 3.25 -14.01
C LEU A 416 24.07 3.01 -13.95
N PRO A 417 24.89 4.08 -13.80
CA PRO A 417 26.32 3.96 -13.57
C PRO A 417 26.66 3.00 -12.44
N LYS A 418 27.75 2.25 -12.56
CA LYS A 418 28.12 1.17 -11.61
C LYS A 418 28.49 1.67 -10.20
N ASP A 419 28.68 2.98 -10.04
CA ASP A 419 28.94 3.68 -8.77
C ASP A 419 27.65 4.23 -8.11
N THR A 420 26.50 3.66 -8.46
CA THR A 420 25.18 4.01 -7.89
C THR A 420 24.55 2.85 -7.12
N VAL A 421 23.73 3.19 -6.12
CA VAL A 421 22.97 2.21 -5.33
C VAL A 421 21.47 2.51 -5.43
N ILE A 422 20.66 1.50 -5.75
CA ILE A 422 19.21 1.58 -5.73
C ILE A 422 18.71 1.29 -4.31
N LEU A 423 17.89 2.20 -3.78
CA LEU A 423 17.13 2.01 -2.55
C LEU A 423 15.69 1.66 -2.92
N THR A 424 15.17 0.55 -2.43
CA THR A 424 13.83 0.09 -2.80
C THR A 424 13.01 -0.38 -1.61
N ALA A 425 11.71 -0.22 -1.74
CA ALA A 425 10.68 -0.73 -0.84
C ALA A 425 9.40 -0.92 -1.67
N GLY A 426 8.60 -1.93 -1.37
CA GLY A 426 7.38 -2.25 -2.12
C GLY A 426 7.62 -2.97 -3.46
N CYS A 427 6.52 -3.41 -4.08
CA CYS A 427 6.58 -4.34 -5.21
C CYS A 427 7.18 -3.76 -6.50
N ALA A 428 7.45 -2.45 -6.59
CA ALA A 428 8.26 -1.87 -7.67
C ALA A 428 9.62 -2.59 -7.84
N LYS A 429 10.16 -3.14 -6.74
CA LYS A 429 11.40 -3.94 -6.71
C LYS A 429 11.45 -5.02 -7.79
N TYR A 430 10.32 -5.62 -8.16
CA TYR A 430 10.29 -6.74 -9.09
C TYR A 430 10.67 -6.38 -10.53
N LYS A 431 10.83 -5.09 -10.86
CA LYS A 431 11.40 -4.66 -12.13
C LYS A 431 12.91 -4.83 -12.22
N TYR A 432 13.63 -4.91 -11.10
CA TYR A 432 15.09 -4.92 -11.10
C TYR A 432 15.75 -5.80 -10.03
N ASN A 433 15.03 -6.34 -9.03
CA ASN A 433 15.61 -7.14 -7.94
C ASN A 433 16.12 -8.54 -8.35
N LYS A 434 15.82 -8.96 -9.58
CA LYS A 434 16.32 -10.20 -10.20
C LYS A 434 17.41 -9.95 -11.25
N LEU A 435 17.87 -8.71 -11.40
CA LEU A 435 18.99 -8.37 -12.27
C LEU A 435 20.30 -8.57 -11.50
N ASP A 436 21.35 -9.00 -12.22
CA ASP A 436 22.71 -9.04 -11.67
C ASP A 436 23.35 -7.65 -11.78
N LEU A 437 23.06 -6.79 -10.81
CA LEU A 437 23.58 -5.42 -10.78
C LEU A 437 24.91 -5.29 -10.00
N GLY A 438 25.36 -6.36 -9.34
CA GLY A 438 26.61 -6.38 -8.58
C GLY A 438 26.60 -5.64 -7.23
N CYS A 439 27.79 -5.36 -6.70
CA CYS A 439 28.02 -4.71 -5.41
C CYS A 439 29.10 -3.62 -5.53
N ILE A 440 29.11 -2.67 -4.59
CA ILE A 440 30.14 -1.64 -4.43
C ILE A 440 30.78 -1.84 -3.05
N GLY A 441 32.05 -2.24 -2.99
CA GLY A 441 32.74 -2.46 -1.71
C GLY A 441 32.04 -3.47 -0.79
N GLY A 442 31.37 -4.48 -1.38
CA GLY A 442 30.57 -5.47 -0.64
C GLY A 442 29.12 -5.05 -0.34
N ILE A 443 28.72 -3.81 -0.61
CA ILE A 443 27.33 -3.33 -0.47
C ILE A 443 26.57 -3.67 -1.76
N PRO A 444 25.46 -4.43 -1.71
CA PRO A 444 24.66 -4.71 -2.90
C PRO A 444 24.16 -3.42 -3.57
N ARG A 445 24.16 -3.38 -4.91
CA ARG A 445 23.63 -2.23 -5.65
C ARG A 445 22.10 -2.10 -5.60
N VAL A 446 21.39 -3.07 -5.02
CA VAL A 446 19.97 -2.98 -4.70
C VAL A 446 19.80 -3.27 -3.22
N LEU A 447 19.37 -2.26 -2.46
CA LEU A 447 19.08 -2.37 -1.04
C LEU A 447 17.56 -2.38 -0.85
N ASP A 448 17.02 -3.57 -0.64
CA ASP A 448 15.59 -3.78 -0.38
C ASP A 448 15.28 -3.65 1.11
N ALA A 449 14.61 -2.56 1.48
CA ALA A 449 14.18 -2.29 2.84
C ALA A 449 12.94 -3.09 3.25
N GLY A 450 12.13 -3.55 2.28
CA GLY A 450 10.93 -4.34 2.56
C GLY A 450 9.70 -3.95 1.75
N GLN A 451 8.54 -3.95 2.40
CA GLN A 451 7.22 -3.67 1.83
C GLN A 451 7.07 -2.19 1.51
N CYS A 452 5.96 -1.77 0.89
CA CYS A 452 5.71 -0.36 0.62
C CYS A 452 5.74 0.53 1.88
N ASN A 453 5.28 0.04 3.04
CA ASN A 453 5.40 0.73 4.34
C ASN A 453 6.86 0.95 4.77
N ASP A 454 7.79 0.09 4.36
CA ASP A 454 9.21 0.20 4.70
C ASP A 454 9.91 1.30 3.88
N SER A 455 9.17 2.05 3.06
CA SER A 455 9.59 3.38 2.60
C SER A 455 9.88 4.32 3.79
N TYR A 456 9.29 4.06 4.96
CA TYR A 456 9.67 4.69 6.22
C TYR A 456 11.16 4.50 6.54
N SER A 457 11.69 3.28 6.38
CA SER A 457 13.11 3.02 6.57
C SER A 457 13.96 3.88 5.65
N LEU A 458 13.55 4.04 4.37
CA LEU A 458 14.28 4.88 3.41
C LEU A 458 14.29 6.35 3.81
N ALA A 459 13.18 6.86 4.36
CA ALA A 459 13.09 8.21 4.90
C ALA A 459 13.99 8.39 6.15
N VAL A 460 13.99 7.44 7.07
CA VAL A 460 14.88 7.44 8.26
C VAL A 460 16.35 7.42 7.84
N ILE A 461 16.71 6.60 6.85
CA ILE A 461 18.07 6.54 6.29
C ILE A 461 18.47 7.89 5.70
N ALA A 462 17.62 8.51 4.88
CA ALA A 462 17.91 9.82 4.31
C ALA A 462 18.09 10.90 5.39
N LEU A 463 17.21 10.94 6.40
CA LEU A 463 17.35 11.86 7.53
C LEU A 463 18.65 11.63 8.32
N LYS A 464 19.06 10.37 8.52
CA LYS A 464 20.35 10.08 9.17
C LYS A 464 21.53 10.53 8.33
N LEU A 465 21.52 10.28 7.03
CA LEU A 465 22.59 10.75 6.14
C LEU A 465 22.68 12.27 6.14
N LYS A 466 21.55 12.98 6.13
CA LYS A 466 21.50 14.45 6.27
C LYS A 466 22.22 14.91 7.54
N GLU A 467 21.93 14.27 8.67
CA GLU A 467 22.58 14.55 9.96
C GLU A 467 24.09 14.27 9.92
N VAL A 468 24.50 13.10 9.42
CA VAL A 468 25.91 12.68 9.37
C VAL A 468 26.75 13.58 8.45
N PHE A 469 26.18 14.05 7.35
CA PHE A 469 26.86 14.99 6.44
C PHE A 469 26.72 16.45 6.88
N GLY A 470 26.01 16.75 7.97
CA GLY A 470 25.81 18.12 8.46
C GLY A 470 25.09 19.03 7.46
N LEU A 471 24.14 18.48 6.69
CA LEU A 471 23.42 19.20 5.66
C LEU A 471 22.18 19.90 6.23
N ASP A 472 21.93 21.14 5.80
CA ASP A 472 20.77 21.91 6.24
C ASP A 472 19.46 21.40 5.63
N ASP A 473 19.52 20.92 4.38
CA ASP A 473 18.38 20.45 3.60
C ASP A 473 18.57 18.99 3.17
N ILE A 474 17.52 18.16 3.31
CA ILE A 474 17.53 16.75 2.87
C ILE A 474 17.80 16.60 1.36
N ASN A 475 17.42 17.61 0.58
CA ASN A 475 17.57 17.63 -0.87
C ASN A 475 19.02 17.88 -1.33
N GLN A 476 19.93 18.20 -0.41
CA GLN A 476 21.37 18.31 -0.69
C GLN A 476 22.07 16.94 -0.69
N LEU A 477 21.40 15.89 -0.20
CA LEU A 477 21.94 14.54 -0.29
C LEU A 477 22.05 14.09 -1.75
N PRO A 478 23.02 13.21 -2.08
CA PRO A 478 23.16 12.64 -3.42
C PRO A 478 22.10 11.56 -3.67
N ILE A 479 20.81 11.88 -3.47
CA ILE A 479 19.67 10.97 -3.63
C ILE A 479 18.77 11.49 -4.75
N ILE A 480 18.48 10.61 -5.71
CA ILE A 480 17.46 10.82 -6.74
C ILE A 480 16.21 10.03 -6.34
N TYR A 481 15.03 10.60 -6.55
CA TYR A 481 13.76 9.91 -6.32
C TYR A 481 13.07 9.63 -7.67
N ASN A 482 13.07 8.37 -8.09
CA ASN A 482 12.43 7.88 -9.31
C ASN A 482 11.41 6.78 -8.95
N ILE A 483 10.26 7.22 -8.43
CA ILE A 483 9.28 6.40 -7.73
C ILE A 483 8.20 5.89 -8.70
N ALA A 484 7.89 4.60 -8.61
CA ALA A 484 6.76 4.00 -9.31
C ALA A 484 5.53 3.95 -8.40
N TRP A 485 4.35 4.31 -8.88
CA TRP A 485 3.12 4.20 -8.09
C TRP A 485 2.04 3.41 -8.83
N TYR A 486 1.06 2.90 -8.07
CA TYR A 486 -0.10 2.20 -8.64
C TYR A 486 -1.37 2.49 -7.86
N GLU A 487 -1.36 2.25 -6.54
CA GLU A 487 -2.54 2.34 -5.68
C GLU A 487 -2.30 3.30 -4.49
N GLN A 488 -3.19 3.23 -3.51
CA GLN A 488 -3.38 4.27 -2.50
C GLN A 488 -2.31 4.27 -1.39
N LYS A 489 -1.65 3.13 -1.13
CA LYS A 489 -0.49 3.10 -0.23
C LYS A 489 0.70 3.88 -0.81
N ALA A 490 0.90 3.84 -2.12
CA ALA A 490 1.88 4.72 -2.76
C ALA A 490 1.52 6.22 -2.66
N VAL A 491 0.23 6.56 -2.64
CA VAL A 491 -0.21 7.95 -2.45
C VAL A 491 0.17 8.46 -1.07
N ILE A 492 -0.08 7.70 0.00
CA ILE A 492 0.30 8.15 1.36
C ILE A 492 1.82 8.20 1.54
N VAL A 493 2.59 7.31 0.90
CA VAL A 493 4.06 7.37 0.89
C VAL A 493 4.53 8.65 0.20
N LEU A 494 3.95 9.01 -0.95
CA LEU A 494 4.25 10.28 -1.63
C LEU A 494 3.97 11.46 -0.70
N LEU A 495 2.77 11.55 -0.12
CA LEU A 495 2.40 12.65 0.78
C LEU A 495 3.33 12.74 2.01
N ALA A 496 3.77 11.61 2.55
CA ALA A 496 4.74 11.56 3.63
C ALA A 496 6.10 12.13 3.21
N LEU A 497 6.61 11.80 2.02
CA LEU A 497 7.85 12.37 1.49
C LEU A 497 7.74 13.89 1.27
N LEU A 498 6.62 14.36 0.71
CA LEU A 498 6.37 15.79 0.54
C LEU A 498 6.34 16.52 1.88
N TYR A 499 5.70 15.93 2.90
CA TYR A 499 5.68 16.47 4.25
C TYR A 499 7.08 16.56 4.88
N LEU A 500 7.95 15.57 4.63
CA LEU A 500 9.35 15.56 5.07
C LEU A 500 10.24 16.53 4.27
N GLY A 501 9.68 17.27 3.31
CA GLY A 501 10.39 18.27 2.53
C GLY A 501 11.18 17.71 1.35
N VAL A 502 10.95 16.45 0.96
CA VAL A 502 11.58 15.86 -0.23
C VAL A 502 11.03 16.53 -1.48
N LYS A 503 11.94 16.95 -2.37
CA LYS A 503 11.67 17.60 -3.65
C LYS A 503 12.21 16.78 -4.82
N ASN A 504 11.82 17.18 -6.03
CA ASN A 504 12.30 16.64 -7.30
C ASN A 504 11.98 15.15 -7.49
N ILE A 505 10.84 14.71 -6.95
CA ILE A 505 10.35 13.33 -7.12
C ILE A 505 9.86 13.15 -8.55
N HIS A 506 10.49 12.23 -9.27
CA HIS A 506 10.00 11.73 -10.56
C HIS A 506 9.04 10.59 -10.29
N LEU A 507 7.76 10.80 -10.62
CA LEU A 507 6.66 9.90 -10.30
C LEU A 507 6.08 9.30 -11.58
N GLY A 508 5.98 7.98 -11.65
CA GLY A 508 5.55 7.31 -12.87
C GLY A 508 4.86 5.94 -12.70
N PRO A 509 4.51 5.29 -13.84
CA PRO A 509 4.87 5.70 -15.20
C PRO A 509 3.97 6.80 -15.80
N THR A 510 2.93 7.22 -15.09
CA THR A 510 2.14 8.43 -15.41
C THR A 510 1.84 9.19 -14.13
N LEU A 511 1.55 10.49 -14.22
CA LEU A 511 1.03 11.23 -13.07
C LEU A 511 -0.43 10.81 -12.76
N PRO A 512 -0.90 10.99 -11.51
CA PRO A 512 -2.27 10.64 -11.14
C PRO A 512 -3.35 11.45 -11.83
N ALA A 513 -4.38 10.76 -12.34
CA ALA A 513 -5.55 11.35 -12.98
C ALA A 513 -6.42 12.19 -12.03
N PHE A 514 -6.27 12.00 -10.71
CA PHE A 514 -6.98 12.78 -9.70
C PHE A 514 -6.31 14.11 -9.36
N LEU A 515 -5.19 14.46 -10.01
CA LEU A 515 -4.60 15.79 -9.92
C LEU A 515 -5.20 16.68 -11.02
N SER A 516 -5.95 17.72 -10.63
CA SER A 516 -6.37 18.75 -11.58
C SER A 516 -5.14 19.50 -12.11
N PRO A 517 -5.25 20.23 -13.24
CA PRO A 517 -4.15 21.04 -13.75
C PRO A 517 -3.56 22.02 -12.72
N ASN A 518 -4.40 22.67 -11.91
CA ASN A 518 -3.95 23.62 -10.90
C ASN A 518 -3.29 22.93 -9.71
N VAL A 519 -3.83 21.81 -9.24
CA VAL A 519 -3.23 21.04 -8.13
C VAL A 519 -1.90 20.42 -8.56
N ALA A 520 -1.82 19.88 -9.79
CA ALA A 520 -0.57 19.40 -10.36
C ALA A 520 0.48 20.52 -10.45
N LYS A 521 0.08 21.70 -10.94
CA LYS A 521 0.95 22.88 -10.99
C LYS A 521 1.47 23.27 -9.59
N LEU A 522 0.62 23.27 -8.57
CA LEU A 522 1.03 23.55 -7.19
C LEU A 522 2.07 22.55 -6.69
N LEU A 523 1.92 21.27 -7.00
CA LEU A 523 2.88 20.23 -6.64
C LEU A 523 4.23 20.39 -7.39
N VAL A 524 4.19 20.79 -8.66
CA VAL A 524 5.39 21.12 -9.45
C VAL A 524 6.10 22.34 -8.86
N GLU A 525 5.38 23.43 -8.60
CA GLU A 525 5.98 24.69 -8.15
C GLU A 525 6.58 24.58 -6.73
N ASN A 526 5.92 23.86 -5.82
CA ASN A 526 6.38 23.76 -4.43
C ASN A 526 7.40 22.62 -4.20
N PHE A 527 7.24 21.49 -4.90
CA PHE A 527 8.00 20.27 -4.65
C PHE A 527 8.81 19.77 -5.85
N GLY A 528 8.66 20.35 -7.04
CA GLY A 528 9.36 19.88 -8.23
C GLY A 528 8.95 18.48 -8.67
N ILE A 529 7.72 18.04 -8.37
CA ILE A 529 7.23 16.73 -8.85
C ILE A 529 7.20 16.75 -10.38
N SER A 530 7.70 15.69 -11.01
CA SER A 530 7.74 15.52 -12.46
C SER A 530 7.34 14.10 -12.86
N GLY A 531 6.99 13.91 -14.13
CA GLY A 531 6.85 12.58 -14.72
C GLY A 531 8.20 12.02 -15.14
N ILE A 532 8.20 10.77 -15.63
CA ILE A 532 9.36 10.15 -16.27
C ILE A 532 9.45 10.57 -17.75
N GLY A 533 10.68 10.63 -18.27
CA GLY A 533 11.00 10.82 -19.69
C GLY A 533 11.38 9.50 -20.38
N THR A 534 12.34 9.58 -21.30
CA THR A 534 13.03 8.37 -21.80
C THR A 534 14.12 7.95 -20.82
N VAL A 535 14.55 6.69 -20.88
CA VAL A 535 15.65 6.22 -20.01
C VAL A 535 16.92 7.04 -20.27
N GLU A 536 17.22 7.32 -21.53
CA GLU A 536 18.39 8.09 -21.93
C GLU A 536 18.35 9.54 -21.43
N ASP A 537 17.20 10.20 -21.55
CA ASP A 537 17.04 11.58 -21.12
C ASP A 537 17.05 11.69 -19.60
N ASP A 538 16.43 10.75 -18.88
CA ASP A 538 16.42 10.77 -17.42
C ASP A 538 17.79 10.40 -16.84
N ILE A 539 18.54 9.48 -17.46
CA ILE A 539 19.94 9.23 -17.10
C ILE A 539 20.78 10.50 -17.33
N ARG A 540 20.60 11.21 -18.46
CA ARG A 540 21.30 12.47 -18.73
C ARG A 540 20.92 13.54 -17.70
N LEU A 541 19.63 13.68 -17.39
CA LEU A 541 19.09 14.64 -16.43
C LEU A 541 19.68 14.40 -15.03
N PHE A 542 19.74 13.14 -14.60
CA PHE A 542 20.16 12.78 -13.27
C PHE A 542 21.67 12.69 -13.08
N PHE A 543 22.45 12.40 -14.12
CA PHE A 543 23.89 12.12 -13.99
C PHE A 543 24.80 12.99 -14.86
N GLY A 544 24.24 13.87 -15.70
CA GLY A 544 24.99 14.73 -16.63
C GLY A 544 25.52 13.97 -17.86
N GLU A 545 26.17 14.68 -18.78
CA GLU A 545 26.71 14.10 -20.03
C GLU A 545 28.06 13.37 -19.86
N GLU A 546 28.75 13.55 -18.73
CA GLU A 546 30.16 13.12 -18.56
C GLU A 546 30.38 11.69 -18.03
N ASN A 547 29.34 10.87 -17.81
CA ASN A 547 29.47 9.50 -17.28
C ASN A 547 29.15 8.40 -18.32
N ARG A 548 29.43 8.62 -19.60
CA ARG A 548 29.39 7.56 -20.62
C ARG A 548 30.74 6.87 -20.80
#